data_AF-A0A377TIJ9-F1
#
_entry.id   AF-A0A377TIJ9-F1
#
_cell.length_a   1.000
_cell.length_b   1.000
_cell.length_c   1.000
_cell.angle_alpha   90.00
_cell.angle_beta   90.00
_cell.angle_gamma   90.00
#
_symmetry.space_group_name_H-M   'P 1'
#
loop_
_entity.id
_entity.type
_entity.pdbx_description
1 polymer ?
#
loop_
_entity_poly.entity_id
_entity_poly.type
_entity_poly.pdbx_seq_one_letter_code
_entity_poly.pdbx_strand_id
1 'polypeptide(L)'
;MSPRHFWRCFRYANSDYFKNQATDEPATGVAVALFDEAGNVMKNNEEGSDVDISSGAATIPFTVKMVKSGDADPTKGTVQTTVTYNVTYH
;
A
#
# COMPACT_ATOMS: atom_id res chain seq x y z
N MET A 1 18.88 -35.49 15.10
CA MET A 1 18.90 -34.03 15.33
C MET A 1 18.46 -33.38 14.03
N SER A 2 17.19 -32.96 13.95
CA SER A 2 16.61 -32.36 12.74
C SER A 2 16.77 -30.84 12.81
N PRO A 3 17.27 -30.16 11.77
CA PRO A 3 17.48 -28.72 11.81
C PRO A 3 16.11 -28.04 11.87
N ARG A 4 15.89 -27.34 12.99
CA ARG A 4 14.68 -26.56 13.24
C ARG A 4 14.53 -25.56 12.09
N HIS A 5 13.42 -25.68 11.39
CA HIS A 5 12.88 -24.69 10.49
C HIS A 5 12.90 -23.33 11.21
N PHE A 6 13.90 -22.52 10.90
CA PHE A 6 13.95 -21.12 11.23
C PHE A 6 12.96 -20.42 10.32
N TRP A 7 11.67 -20.67 10.59
CA TRP A 7 10.58 -19.87 10.06
C TRP A 7 10.77 -18.50 10.68
N ARG A 8 11.50 -17.62 9.97
CA ARG A 8 11.35 -16.19 10.18
C ARG A 8 9.86 -15.94 10.02
N CYS A 9 9.17 -15.66 11.12
CA CYS A 9 7.93 -14.91 11.07
C CYS A 9 8.30 -13.53 10.50
N PHE A 10 8.50 -13.46 9.17
CA PHE A 10 8.42 -12.20 8.47
C PHE A 10 6.99 -11.73 8.71
N ARG A 11 6.88 -10.74 9.60
CA ARG A 11 5.67 -10.00 9.93
C ARG A 11 4.83 -9.90 8.68
N TYR A 12 3.59 -10.36 8.78
CA TYR A 12 2.61 -10.21 7.72
C TYR A 12 2.32 -8.71 7.58
N ALA A 13 3.12 -8.02 6.76
CA ALA A 13 2.78 -6.69 6.32
C ALA A 13 1.51 -6.84 5.49
N ASN A 14 0.43 -6.14 5.85
CA ASN A 14 -0.83 -6.23 5.11
C ASN A 14 -0.56 -5.98 3.62
N SER A 15 -0.82 -6.99 2.79
CA SER A 15 -0.55 -6.98 1.35
C SER A 15 -1.38 -5.96 0.60
N ASP A 16 -2.50 -5.54 1.18
CA ASP A 16 -3.39 -4.52 0.62
C ASP A 16 -2.73 -3.15 0.59
N TYR A 17 -1.72 -2.92 1.44
CA TYR A 17 -1.02 -1.64 1.55
C TYR A 17 0.28 -1.61 0.74
N PHE A 18 0.66 -0.40 0.34
CA PHE A 18 1.90 -0.17 -0.39
C PHE A 18 3.07 -0.09 0.60
N LYS A 19 4.05 -0.98 0.41
CA LYS A 19 5.20 -1.11 1.30
C LYS A 19 6.10 0.13 1.23
N ASN A 20 6.76 0.43 2.35
CA ASN A 20 7.87 1.37 2.35
C ASN A 20 9.04 0.79 1.52
N GLN A 21 9.50 1.55 0.53
CA GLN A 21 10.58 1.25 -0.40
C GLN A 21 11.79 2.17 -0.20
N ALA A 22 11.78 3.03 0.82
CA ALA A 22 12.91 3.89 1.13
C ALA A 22 14.19 3.07 1.35
N THR A 23 15.29 3.52 0.75
CA THR A 23 16.61 2.88 0.88
C THR A 23 17.48 3.54 1.95
N ASP A 24 17.20 4.79 2.28
CA ASP A 24 17.94 5.57 3.28
C ASP A 24 17.11 5.77 4.55
N GLU A 25 17.67 5.34 5.68
CA GLU A 25 17.04 5.32 7.01
C GLU A 25 15.55 4.90 7.00
N PRO A 26 15.16 3.73 6.48
CA PRO A 26 13.75 3.39 6.30
C PRO A 26 13.01 3.22 7.63
N ALA A 27 11.85 3.86 7.74
CA ALA A 27 10.89 3.57 8.80
C ALA A 27 10.37 2.13 8.68
N THR A 28 10.25 1.44 9.81
CA THR A 28 9.70 0.09 9.91
C THR A 28 8.34 0.12 10.60
N GLY A 29 7.49 -0.89 10.37
CA GLY A 29 6.16 -0.98 10.99
C GLY A 29 5.11 -0.01 10.41
N VAL A 30 5.45 0.70 9.34
CA VAL A 30 4.54 1.58 8.59
C VAL A 30 4.39 1.14 7.13
N ALA A 31 3.31 1.55 6.51
CA ALA A 31 3.04 1.44 5.09
C ALA A 31 2.17 2.64 4.63
N VAL A 32 1.95 2.73 3.33
CA VAL A 32 1.05 3.72 2.72
C VAL A 32 -0.22 2.99 2.25
N ALA A 33 -1.38 3.51 2.62
CA ALA A 33 -2.68 3.04 2.14
C ALA A 33 -3.36 4.12 1.30
N LEU A 34 -3.95 3.70 0.18
CA LEU A 34 -4.79 4.52 -0.67
C LEU A 34 -6.25 4.21 -0.36
N PHE A 35 -7.07 5.25 -0.35
CA PHE A 35 -8.50 5.15 -0.13
C PHE A 35 -9.25 5.84 -1.27
N ASP A 36 -10.35 5.24 -1.71
CA ASP A 36 -11.28 5.86 -2.65
C ASP A 36 -12.09 6.99 -1.98
N GLU A 37 -12.98 7.63 -2.75
CA GLU A 37 -13.87 8.68 -2.25
C GLU A 37 -14.81 8.21 -1.13
N ALA A 38 -15.26 6.96 -1.21
CA ALA A 38 -16.12 6.34 -0.20
C ALA A 38 -15.35 5.92 1.07
N GLY A 39 -14.03 6.04 1.07
CA GLY A 39 -13.16 5.68 2.18
C GLY A 39 -12.81 4.19 2.24
N ASN A 40 -13.05 3.42 1.16
CA ASN A 40 -12.60 2.04 1.06
C ASN A 40 -11.12 1.98 0.66
N VAL A 41 -10.42 0.95 1.14
CA VAL A 41 -9.01 0.73 0.78
C VAL A 41 -8.93 0.33 -0.70
N MET A 42 -8.16 1.08 -1.48
CA MET A 42 -7.73 0.68 -2.81
C MET A 42 -6.54 -0.27 -2.66
N LYS A 43 -6.80 -1.57 -2.78
CA LYS A 43 -5.81 -2.60 -2.50
C LYS A 43 -4.73 -2.63 -3.58
N ASN A 44 -3.50 -2.85 -3.15
CA ASN A 44 -2.37 -3.02 -4.03
C ASN A 44 -2.54 -4.26 -4.95
N ASN A 45 -2.29 -4.09 -6.26
CA ASN A 45 -2.45 -5.11 -7.31
C ASN A 45 -3.89 -5.63 -7.53
N GLU A 46 -4.91 -4.92 -7.05
CA GLU A 46 -6.32 -5.21 -7.37
C GLU A 46 -6.86 -4.09 -8.28
N GLU A 47 -7.75 -4.44 -9.20
CA GLU A 47 -8.40 -3.46 -10.07
C GLU A 47 -9.28 -2.53 -9.22
N GLY A 48 -9.19 -1.23 -9.50
CA GLY A 48 -9.97 -0.21 -8.83
C GLY A 48 -11.38 -0.08 -9.43
N SER A 49 -12.14 0.91 -8.95
CA SER A 49 -13.45 1.21 -9.51
C SER A 49 -13.36 1.79 -10.92
N ASP A 50 -14.32 1.40 -11.77
CA ASP A 50 -14.51 2.02 -13.08
C ASP A 50 -14.80 3.52 -12.97
N VAL A 51 -14.27 4.27 -13.93
CA VAL A 51 -14.47 5.73 -14.03
C VAL A 51 -15.12 6.03 -15.37
N ASP A 52 -16.36 6.52 -15.34
CA ASP A 52 -17.05 6.96 -16.55
C ASP A 52 -16.50 8.32 -17.02
N ILE A 53 -16.09 8.39 -18.29
CA ILE A 53 -15.55 9.60 -18.93
C ILE A 53 -16.45 10.00 -20.10
N SER A 54 -17.75 10.15 -19.84
CA SER A 54 -18.75 10.43 -20.86
C SER A 54 -18.81 11.89 -21.33
N SER A 55 -18.18 12.85 -20.63
CA SER A 55 -18.33 14.28 -20.94
C SER A 55 -17.07 15.15 -20.82
N GLY A 56 -15.85 14.59 -20.98
CA GLY A 56 -14.61 15.37 -20.98
C GLY A 56 -13.55 14.84 -20.03
N ALA A 57 -13.12 15.65 -19.05
CA ALA A 57 -12.14 15.21 -18.04
C ALA A 57 -12.84 14.54 -16.86
N ALA A 58 -12.37 13.36 -16.46
CA ALA A 58 -12.78 12.70 -15.22
C ALA A 58 -11.71 12.89 -14.14
N THR A 59 -12.16 13.20 -12.92
CA THR A 59 -11.29 13.30 -11.74
C THR A 59 -11.44 12.03 -10.92
N ILE A 60 -10.33 11.41 -10.57
CA ILE A 60 -10.29 10.23 -9.70
C ILE A 60 -9.77 10.68 -8.32
N PRO A 61 -10.66 10.99 -7.37
CA PRO A 61 -10.23 11.37 -6.02
C PRO A 61 -9.70 10.15 -5.27
N PHE A 62 -8.55 10.32 -4.61
CA PHE A 62 -8.04 9.34 -3.66
C PHE A 62 -7.39 10.03 -2.47
N THR A 63 -7.44 9.37 -1.32
CA THR A 63 -6.76 9.83 -0.09
C THR A 63 -5.59 8.91 0.21
N VAL A 64 -4.42 9.51 0.46
CA VAL A 64 -3.23 8.78 0.92
C VAL A 64 -3.14 8.90 2.44
N LYS A 65 -3.00 7.77 3.15
CA LYS A 65 -2.72 7.77 4.60
C LYS A 65 -1.53 6.88 4.92
N MET A 66 -0.72 7.31 5.88
CA MET A 66 0.28 6.45 6.50
C MET A 66 -0.41 5.55 7.55
N VAL A 67 -0.16 4.25 7.47
CA VAL A 67 -0.82 3.25 8.31
C VAL A 67 0.21 2.35 8.98
N LYS A 68 -0.14 1.79 10.14
CA LYS A 68 0.66 0.75 10.80
C LYS A 68 0.53 -0.54 9.99
N SER A 69 1.66 -1.13 9.59
CA SER A 69 1.68 -2.26 8.65
C SER A 69 1.75 -3.64 9.31
N GLY A 70 1.98 -3.73 10.63
CA GLY A 70 1.98 -4.98 11.40
C GLY A 70 1.97 -4.71 12.90
N ASP A 71 2.15 -5.76 13.72
CA ASP A 71 1.93 -5.66 15.18
C ASP A 71 2.93 -4.78 15.92
N ALA A 72 4.17 -4.72 15.42
CA ALA A 72 5.21 -3.98 16.09
C ALA A 72 5.13 -2.48 15.88
N ASP A 73 5.68 -1.75 16.84
CA ASP A 73 5.59 -0.30 16.83
C ASP A 73 6.38 0.33 15.67
N PRO A 74 5.80 1.33 15.00
CA PRO A 74 6.49 2.14 14.01
C PRO A 74 7.82 2.68 14.52
N THR A 75 8.87 2.56 13.70
CA THR A 75 10.14 3.25 13.95
C THR A 75 10.21 4.53 13.12
N LYS A 76 10.97 5.52 13.61
CA LYS A 76 11.29 6.71 12.84
C LYS A 76 12.13 6.34 11.62
N GLY A 77 12.00 7.13 10.56
CA GLY A 77 12.75 6.97 9.33
C GLY A 77 12.01 7.50 8.11
N THR A 78 12.63 7.38 6.95
CA THR A 78 12.08 7.75 5.66
C THR A 78 10.99 6.79 5.24
N VAL A 79 9.91 7.33 4.69
CA VAL A 79 8.87 6.58 3.99
C VAL A 79 8.84 7.04 2.54
N GLN A 80 9.09 6.11 1.62
CA GLN A 80 9.00 6.32 0.19
C GLN A 80 8.25 5.15 -0.42
N THR A 81 7.32 5.43 -1.33
CA THR A 81 6.52 4.41 -2.00
C THR A 81 6.23 4.88 -3.42
N THR A 82 6.42 4.00 -4.39
CA THR A 82 6.00 4.20 -5.78
C THR A 82 4.69 3.45 -6.01
N VAL A 83 3.67 4.19 -6.44
CA VAL A 83 2.37 3.63 -6.85
C VAL A 83 2.28 3.73 -8.37
N THR A 84 1.99 2.61 -9.03
CA THR A 84 1.71 2.56 -10.46
C THR A 84 0.21 2.39 -10.65
N TYR A 85 -0.42 3.33 -11.35
CA TYR A 85 -1.84 3.27 -11.70
C TYR A 85 -1.96 2.83 -13.16
N ASN A 86 -2.62 1.69 -13.39
CA ASN A 86 -2.92 1.20 -14.74
C ASN A 86 -4.35 1.59 -15.09
N VAL A 87 -4.55 2.20 -16.26
CA VAL A 87 -5.87 2.60 -16.77
C VAL A 87 -6.17 1.77 -17.99
N THR A 88 -7.27 1.02 -17.92
CA THR A 88 -7.85 0.33 -19.08
C THR A 88 -9.02 1.18 -19.59
N TYR A 89 -9.00 1.54 -20.87
CA TYR A 89 -10.09 2.26 -21.52
C TYR A 89 -10.86 1.30 -22.42
N HIS A 90 -12.18 1.29 -22.30
CA HIS A 90 -13.09 0.42 -23.05
C HIS A 90 -13.89 1.18 -24.10
#